data_AF-A0A2P6TCX5-F1
#
_entry.id   AF-A0A2P6TCX5-F1
#
_cell.length_a   1.000
_cell.length_b   1.000
_cell.length_c   1.000
_cell.angle_alpha   90.00
_cell.angle_beta   90.00
_cell.angle_gamma   90.00
#
_symmetry.space_group_name_H-M   'P 1'
#
loop_
_entity.id
_entity.type
_entity.pdbx_description
1 polymer ?
#
loop_
_entity_poly.entity_id
_entity_poly.type
_entity_poly.pdbx_seq_one_letter_code
_entity_poly.pdbx_strand_id
1 'polypeptide(L)'
;MWAGAVAALLHRGGVQCRTVERGEFLALMIEKLLWASIYWLLSAGLGGLPVGAVAQQHGDAAAELAGELLPLAQRYVLASGRRQGLGDLEQVEALTAEQAAASMAAYSLSISAAVPSREMALAEFAWRNGWFLSQQRTPAHVAWLERARVEA
;
A
#
# COMPACT_ATOMS: atom_id res chain seq x y z
N MET A 1 -26.22 -2.90 -13.36
CA MET A 1 -24.76 -2.65 -13.42
C MET A 1 -24.05 -3.79 -12.67
N TRP A 2 -22.98 -4.37 -13.22
CA TRP A 2 -22.32 -5.56 -12.64
C TRP A 2 -21.75 -5.32 -11.23
N ALA A 3 -21.19 -4.15 -10.96
CA ALA A 3 -20.59 -3.83 -9.66
C ALA A 3 -21.59 -4.00 -8.50
N GLY A 4 -22.81 -3.47 -8.64
CA GLY A 4 -23.85 -3.62 -7.61
C GLY A 4 -24.31 -5.07 -7.40
N ALA A 5 -24.39 -5.86 -8.48
CA ALA A 5 -24.74 -7.27 -8.38
C ALA A 5 -23.66 -8.08 -7.63
N VAL A 6 -22.38 -7.81 -7.91
CA VAL A 6 -21.25 -8.44 -7.21
C VAL A 6 -21.21 -8.01 -5.74
N ALA A 7 -21.38 -6.73 -5.44
CA ALA A 7 -21.41 -6.24 -4.07
C ALA A 7 -22.56 -6.89 -3.26
N ALA A 8 -23.75 -6.98 -3.84
CA ALA A 8 -24.89 -7.66 -3.21
C ALA A 8 -24.61 -9.15 -2.95
N LEU A 9 -23.91 -9.83 -3.85
CA LEU A 9 -23.52 -11.23 -3.67
C LEU A 9 -22.53 -11.38 -2.50
N LEU A 10 -21.50 -10.54 -2.45
CA LEU A 10 -20.52 -10.52 -1.36
C LEU A 10 -21.17 -10.24 -0.01
N HIS A 11 -22.08 -9.27 0.05
CA HIS A 11 -22.84 -8.98 1.28
C HIS A 11 -23.70 -10.14 1.73
N ARG A 12 -24.36 -10.86 0.82
CA ARG A 12 -25.12 -12.09 1.16
C ARG A 12 -24.20 -13.19 1.72
N GLY A 13 -22.94 -13.20 1.32
CA GLY A 13 -21.90 -14.08 1.88
C GLY A 13 -21.24 -13.58 3.16
N GLY A 14 -21.71 -12.46 3.75
CA GLY A 14 -21.12 -11.87 4.96
C GLY A 14 -19.83 -11.09 4.74
N VAL A 15 -19.45 -10.85 3.47
CA VAL A 15 -18.26 -10.06 3.12
C VAL A 15 -18.67 -8.60 2.94
N GLN A 16 -18.06 -7.71 3.72
CA GLN A 16 -18.24 -6.28 3.52
C GLN A 16 -17.64 -5.86 2.18
N CYS A 17 -18.43 -5.18 1.35
CA CYS A 17 -18.02 -4.72 0.04
C CYS A 17 -18.55 -3.30 -0.17
N ARG A 18 -17.80 -2.46 -0.88
CA ARG A 18 -18.23 -1.12 -1.28
C ARG A 18 -17.94 -0.97 -2.77
N THR A 19 -18.92 -0.46 -3.52
CA THR A 19 -18.71 -0.03 -4.90
C THR A 19 -18.19 1.39 -4.89
N VAL A 20 -17.15 1.64 -5.67
CA VAL A 20 -16.50 2.94 -5.82
C VAL A 20 -16.27 3.22 -7.29
N GLU A 21 -16.13 4.49 -7.62
CA GLU A 21 -15.76 4.90 -8.98
C GLU A 21 -14.29 4.59 -9.28
N ARG A 22 -13.93 4.64 -10.55
CA ARG A 22 -12.62 4.20 -11.03
C ARG A 22 -11.44 4.94 -10.38
N GLY A 23 -11.52 6.28 -10.29
CA GLY A 23 -10.44 7.08 -9.71
C GLY A 23 -10.22 6.76 -8.23
N GLU A 24 -11.31 6.64 -7.46
CA GLU A 24 -11.26 6.18 -6.06
C GLU A 24 -10.72 4.75 -5.95
N PHE A 25 -11.14 3.83 -6.82
CA PHE A 25 -10.61 2.46 -6.84
C PHE A 25 -9.09 2.44 -7.03
N LEU A 26 -8.57 3.23 -7.97
CA LEU A 26 -7.13 3.31 -8.23
C LEU A 26 -6.37 3.93 -7.05
N ALA A 27 -6.92 4.95 -6.39
CA ALA A 27 -6.34 5.52 -5.17
C ALA A 27 -6.26 4.47 -4.04
N LEU A 28 -7.35 3.72 -3.80
CA LEU A 28 -7.37 2.62 -2.82
C LEU A 28 -6.38 1.51 -3.15
N MET A 29 -6.18 1.21 -4.45
CA MET A 29 -5.17 0.24 -4.90
C MET A 29 -3.74 0.71 -4.62
N ILE A 30 -3.45 2.01 -4.79
CA ILE A 30 -2.17 2.60 -4.40
C ILE A 30 -1.98 2.47 -2.88
N GLU A 31 -2.97 2.85 -2.07
CA GLU A 31 -2.89 2.71 -0.61
C GLU A 31 -2.66 1.26 -0.19
N LYS A 32 -3.32 0.30 -0.84
CA LYS A 32 -3.13 -1.13 -0.56
C LYS A 32 -1.71 -1.60 -0.92
N LEU A 33 -1.18 -1.15 -2.06
CA LEU A 33 0.19 -1.46 -2.48
C LEU A 33 1.21 -0.88 -1.50
N LEU A 34 1.03 0.39 -1.09
CA LEU A 34 1.87 1.05 -0.10
C LEU A 34 1.84 0.29 1.22
N TRP A 35 0.65 -0.03 1.74
CA TRP A 35 0.50 -0.76 2.99
C TRP A 35 1.25 -2.09 2.95
N ALA A 36 1.00 -2.88 1.90
CA ALA A 36 1.59 -4.20 1.73
C ALA A 36 3.09 -4.16 1.43
N SER A 37 3.66 -3.01 1.05
CA SER A 37 5.09 -2.83 0.79
C SER A 37 5.83 -2.27 2.02
N ILE A 38 5.19 -1.36 2.76
CA ILE A 38 5.76 -0.65 3.90
C ILE A 38 5.65 -1.48 5.19
N TYR A 39 4.47 -2.01 5.53
CA TYR A 39 4.26 -2.57 6.88
C TYR A 39 4.97 -3.90 7.12
N TRP A 40 5.10 -4.76 6.11
CA TRP A 40 5.95 -5.95 6.26
C TRP A 40 7.41 -5.58 6.40
N LEU A 41 7.86 -4.56 5.66
CA LEU A 41 9.24 -4.13 5.62
C LEU A 41 9.65 -3.54 6.98
N LEU A 42 8.84 -2.63 7.51
CA LEU A 42 9.00 -2.09 8.86
C LEU A 42 8.93 -3.20 9.91
N SER A 43 7.92 -4.08 9.83
CA SER A 43 7.81 -5.21 10.77
C SER A 43 9.07 -6.06 10.76
N ALA A 44 9.56 -6.48 9.59
CA ALA A 44 10.76 -7.30 9.47
C ALA A 44 12.02 -6.57 9.97
N GLY A 45 12.20 -5.29 9.61
CA GLY A 45 13.33 -4.48 10.07
C GLY A 45 13.31 -4.16 11.57
N LEU A 46 12.14 -4.27 12.22
CA LEU A 46 11.95 -4.08 13.65
C LEU A 46 11.89 -5.40 14.44
N GLY A 47 12.31 -6.51 13.84
CA GLY A 47 12.36 -7.81 14.53
C GLY A 47 11.02 -8.54 14.59
N GLY A 48 10.12 -8.29 13.65
CA GLY A 48 8.83 -8.98 13.53
C GLY A 48 7.71 -8.36 14.36
N LEU A 49 7.73 -7.05 14.59
CA LEU A 49 6.66 -6.37 15.33
C LEU A 49 5.29 -6.52 14.64
N PRO A 50 4.20 -6.74 15.39
CA PRO A 50 2.86 -6.68 14.84
C PRO A 50 2.56 -5.30 14.22
N VAL A 51 1.77 -5.28 13.15
CA VAL A 51 1.48 -4.05 12.40
C VAL A 51 0.83 -2.95 13.25
N GLY A 52 0.07 -3.31 14.29
CA GLY A 52 -0.48 -2.34 15.23
C GLY A 52 0.59 -1.64 16.07
N ALA A 53 1.60 -2.38 16.54
CA ALA A 53 2.73 -1.80 17.26
C ALA A 53 3.56 -0.89 16.34
N VAL A 54 3.79 -1.31 15.08
CA VAL A 54 4.45 -0.48 14.07
C VAL A 54 3.68 0.83 13.86
N ALA A 55 2.36 0.77 13.67
CA ALA A 55 1.53 1.96 13.44
C ALA A 55 1.57 2.94 14.63
N GLN A 56 1.58 2.43 15.87
CA GLN A 56 1.56 3.26 17.08
C GLN A 56 2.92 3.87 17.43
N GLN A 57 3.99 3.10 17.27
CA GLN A 57 5.33 3.45 17.79
C GLN A 57 6.26 3.96 16.70
N HIS A 58 5.97 3.66 15.44
CA HIS A 58 6.82 3.93 14.28
C HIS A 58 6.02 4.51 13.10
N GLY A 59 4.94 5.23 13.38
CA GLY A 59 4.11 5.89 12.38
C GLY A 59 4.91 6.87 11.51
N ASP A 60 5.89 7.56 12.08
CA ASP A 60 6.76 8.49 11.35
C ASP A 60 7.57 7.79 10.25
N ALA A 61 8.08 6.58 10.52
CA ALA A 61 8.80 5.79 9.52
C ALA A 61 7.87 5.31 8.39
N ALA A 62 6.61 4.99 8.72
CA ALA A 62 5.60 4.66 7.72
C ALA A 62 5.22 5.87 6.86
N ALA A 63 5.13 7.06 7.47
CA ALA A 63 4.85 8.32 6.77
C ALA A 63 6.02 8.75 5.86
N GLU A 64 7.26 8.61 6.33
CA GLU A 64 8.46 8.87 5.53
C GLU A 64 8.51 7.97 4.29
N LEU A 65 8.31 6.66 4.46
CA LEU A 65 8.24 5.72 3.34
C LEU A 65 7.06 6.03 2.40
N ALA A 66 5.91 6.44 2.93
CA ALA A 66 4.78 6.87 2.10
C ALA A 66 5.15 8.11 1.25
N GLY A 67 5.87 9.08 1.83
CA GLY A 67 6.38 10.25 1.12
C GLY A 67 7.32 9.93 -0.03
N GLU A 68 8.17 8.91 0.12
CA GLU A 68 9.05 8.45 -0.96
C GLU A 68 8.32 7.63 -2.03
N LEU A 69 7.44 6.72 -1.63
CA LEU A 69 6.89 5.69 -2.52
C LEU A 69 5.60 6.12 -3.24
N LEU A 70 4.75 6.93 -2.60
CA LEU A 70 3.49 7.39 -3.20
C LEU A 70 3.68 8.11 -4.55
N PRO A 71 4.63 9.06 -4.70
CA PRO A 71 4.85 9.74 -5.98
C PRO A 71 5.22 8.78 -7.12
N LEU A 72 5.90 7.66 -6.82
CA LEU A 72 6.26 6.64 -7.81
C LEU A 72 5.01 5.90 -8.30
N ALA A 73 4.12 5.52 -7.38
CA ALA A 73 2.85 4.88 -7.68
C ALA A 73 1.92 5.80 -8.47
N GLN A 74 1.76 7.05 -8.04
CA GLN A 74 0.95 8.05 -8.73
C GLN A 74 1.45 8.28 -10.14
N ARG A 75 2.76 8.52 -10.33
CA ARG A 75 3.35 8.74 -11.65
C ARG A 75 3.06 7.57 -12.60
N TYR A 76 3.17 6.33 -12.11
CA TYR A 76 2.86 5.15 -12.91
C TYR A 76 1.38 5.07 -13.28
N VAL A 77 0.48 5.23 -12.31
CA VAL A 77 -0.98 5.13 -12.53
C VAL A 77 -1.47 6.23 -13.47
N LEU A 78 -1.02 7.48 -13.27
CA LEU A 78 -1.39 8.61 -14.13
C LEU A 78 -0.87 8.44 -15.55
N ALA A 79 0.40 8.04 -15.73
CA ALA A 79 0.95 7.79 -17.05
C ALA A 79 0.22 6.63 -17.76
N SER A 80 -0.07 5.56 -17.04
CA SER A 80 -0.76 4.39 -17.58
C SER A 80 -2.23 4.67 -17.89
N GLY A 81 -2.91 5.44 -17.03
CA GLY A 81 -4.28 5.87 -17.24
C GLY A 81 -4.42 6.77 -18.46
N ARG A 82 -3.52 7.75 -18.63
CA ARG A 82 -3.47 8.59 -19.83
C ARG A 82 -3.29 7.76 -21.11
N ARG A 83 -2.38 6.80 -21.12
CA ARG A 83 -2.15 5.90 -22.28
C ARG A 83 -3.37 5.03 -22.61
N GLN A 84 -4.14 4.64 -21.59
CA GLN A 84 -5.31 3.78 -21.73
C GLN A 84 -6.61 4.57 -21.96
N GLY A 85 -6.55 5.90 -22.01
CA GLY A 85 -7.75 6.74 -22.09
C GLY A 85 -8.66 6.61 -20.87
N LEU A 86 -8.11 6.25 -19.71
CA LEU A 86 -8.86 6.23 -18.46
C LEU A 86 -9.11 7.68 -18.04
N GLY A 87 -10.37 8.10 -18.05
CA GLY A 87 -10.82 9.36 -17.48
C GLY A 87 -10.95 9.30 -15.95
N ASP A 88 -11.05 10.48 -15.34
CA ASP A 88 -11.24 10.71 -13.90
C ASP A 88 -10.20 10.00 -13.00
N LEU A 89 -9.04 10.65 -12.87
CA LEU A 89 -7.94 10.24 -11.99
C LEU A 89 -7.67 11.28 -10.90
N GLU A 90 -8.64 12.18 -10.65
CA GLU A 90 -8.48 13.28 -9.69
C GLU A 90 -8.16 12.75 -8.29
N GLN A 91 -8.79 11.65 -7.86
CA GLN A 91 -8.51 11.05 -6.56
C GLN A 91 -7.11 10.43 -6.47
N VAL A 92 -6.51 10.01 -7.60
CA VAL A 92 -5.11 9.57 -7.64
C VAL A 92 -4.17 10.76 -7.48
N GLU A 93 -4.47 11.89 -8.14
CA GLU A 93 -3.66 13.12 -8.06
C GLU A 93 -3.79 13.79 -6.68
N ALA A 94 -4.97 13.74 -6.07
CA ALA A 94 -5.26 14.36 -4.78
C ALA A 94 -4.77 13.56 -3.55
N LEU A 95 -4.49 12.26 -3.71
CA LEU A 95 -4.00 11.42 -2.62
C LEU A 95 -2.66 11.95 -2.10
N THR A 96 -2.59 12.30 -0.82
CA THR A 96 -1.35 12.76 -0.18
C THR A 96 -0.68 11.65 0.63
N ALA A 97 0.61 11.83 0.92
CA ALA A 97 1.37 10.88 1.73
C ALA A 97 0.81 10.79 3.16
N GLU A 98 0.33 11.91 3.71
CA GLU A 98 -0.28 11.97 5.05
C GLU A 98 -1.60 11.20 5.07
N GLN A 99 -2.44 11.36 4.05
CA GLN A 99 -3.69 10.62 3.92
C GLN A 99 -3.42 9.11 3.79
N ALA A 100 -2.50 8.72 2.90
CA ALA A 100 -2.12 7.32 2.72
C ALA A 100 -1.55 6.74 4.04
N ALA A 101 -0.65 7.46 4.72
CA ALA A 101 -0.09 7.04 6.00
C ALA A 101 -1.16 6.86 7.08
N ALA A 102 -2.12 7.79 7.18
CA ALA A 102 -3.24 7.70 8.11
C ALA A 102 -4.15 6.50 7.82
N SER A 103 -4.54 6.29 6.55
CA SER A 103 -5.34 5.12 6.13
C SER A 103 -4.62 3.80 6.44
N MET A 104 -3.33 3.73 6.13
CA MET A 104 -2.49 2.56 6.42
C MET A 104 -2.41 2.28 7.92
N ALA A 105 -2.21 3.32 8.75
CA ALA A 105 -2.19 3.18 10.20
C ALA A 105 -3.54 2.72 10.76
N ALA A 106 -4.66 3.29 10.29
CA ALA A 106 -6.00 2.89 10.70
C ALA A 106 -6.28 1.42 10.36
N TYR A 107 -5.91 0.97 9.16
CA TYR A 107 -6.05 -0.43 8.78
C TYR A 107 -5.16 -1.33 9.65
N SER A 108 -3.89 -0.98 9.86
CA SER A 108 -2.98 -1.73 10.75
C SER A 108 -3.51 -1.85 12.18
N LEU A 109 -4.14 -0.80 12.72
CA LEU A 109 -4.78 -0.84 14.04
C LEU A 109 -5.99 -1.79 14.06
N SER A 110 -6.75 -1.90 12.98
CA SER A 110 -7.88 -2.84 12.87
C SER A 110 -7.45 -4.32 12.92
N ILE A 111 -6.19 -4.60 12.56
CA ILE A 111 -5.57 -5.93 12.61
C ILE A 111 -4.30 -5.91 13.47
N SER A 112 -4.36 -5.24 14.62
CA SER A 112 -3.20 -4.84 15.42
C SER A 112 -2.23 -5.97 15.79
N ALA A 113 -2.74 -7.19 16.00
CA ALA A 113 -1.95 -8.36 16.36
C ALA A 113 -1.29 -9.07 15.15
N ALA A 114 -1.60 -8.67 13.92
CA ALA A 114 -1.08 -9.33 12.73
C ALA A 114 0.42 -9.08 12.55
N VAL A 115 1.18 -10.16 12.34
CA VAL A 115 2.59 -10.12 11.96
C VAL A 115 2.70 -10.53 10.50
N PRO A 116 3.22 -9.66 9.60
CA PRO A 116 3.38 -10.00 8.19
C PRO A 116 4.31 -11.20 7.99
N SER A 117 3.92 -12.13 7.11
CA SER A 117 4.76 -13.28 6.76
C SER A 117 5.93 -12.87 5.87
N ARG A 118 7.16 -13.17 6.30
CA ARG A 118 8.38 -12.95 5.50
C ARG A 118 8.37 -13.78 4.23
N GLU A 119 7.98 -15.05 4.31
CA GLU A 119 7.94 -15.95 3.15
C GLU A 119 7.02 -15.37 2.06
N MET A 120 5.81 -14.96 2.45
CA MET A 120 4.85 -14.34 1.54
C MET A 120 5.39 -13.02 0.97
N ALA A 121 6.00 -12.18 1.79
CA ALA A 121 6.57 -10.92 1.33
C ALA A 121 7.71 -11.10 0.30
N LEU A 122 8.54 -12.13 0.46
CA LEU A 122 9.61 -12.46 -0.48
C LEU A 122 9.06 -13.08 -1.77
N ALA A 123 8.07 -13.98 -1.67
CA ALA A 123 7.38 -14.55 -2.82
C ALA A 123 6.71 -13.46 -3.69
N GLU A 124 6.23 -12.40 -3.04
CA GLU A 124 5.54 -11.27 -3.67
C GLU A 124 6.45 -10.07 -3.96
N PHE A 125 7.77 -10.22 -3.74
CA PHE A 125 8.70 -9.10 -3.76
C PHE A 125 8.69 -8.35 -5.08
N ALA A 126 8.72 -9.08 -6.21
CA ALA A 126 8.84 -8.51 -7.55
C ALA A 126 7.72 -7.51 -7.90
N TRP A 127 6.50 -7.69 -7.36
CA TRP A 127 5.35 -6.81 -7.61
C TRP A 127 5.00 -5.90 -6.42
N ARG A 128 5.86 -5.88 -5.39
CA ARG A 128 5.78 -4.94 -4.25
C ARG A 128 7.04 -4.08 -4.21
N ASN A 129 7.94 -4.37 -3.27
CA ASN A 129 9.17 -3.59 -3.09
C ASN A 129 10.14 -3.69 -4.27
N GLY A 130 10.20 -4.84 -4.96
CA GLY A 130 10.97 -4.98 -6.19
C GLY A 130 10.46 -4.09 -7.32
N TRP A 131 9.15 -3.89 -7.42
CA TRP A 131 8.56 -2.96 -8.39
C TRP A 131 8.94 -1.51 -8.07
N PHE A 132 8.89 -1.10 -6.80
CA PHE A 132 9.33 0.24 -6.38
C PHE A 132 10.82 0.47 -6.68
N LEU A 133 11.69 -0.50 -6.35
CA LEU A 133 13.12 -0.45 -6.69
C LEU A 133 13.36 -0.28 -8.19
N SER A 134 12.54 -0.95 -9.02
CA SER A 134 12.64 -0.82 -10.47
C SER A 134 12.15 0.54 -10.99
N GLN A 135 11.35 1.28 -10.22
CA GLN A 135 10.96 2.65 -10.56
C GLN A 135 12.06 3.64 -10.16
N GLN A 136 12.51 3.56 -8.91
CA GLN A 136 13.52 4.44 -8.33
C GLN A 136 13.97 3.89 -6.97
N ARG A 137 15.28 3.93 -6.70
CA ARG A 137 15.81 3.67 -5.35
C ARG A 137 15.70 4.95 -4.52
N THR A 138 14.99 4.90 -3.41
CA THR A 138 14.84 6.04 -2.49
C THR A 138 15.53 5.76 -1.15
N PRO A 139 16.08 6.78 -0.45
CA PRO A 139 16.93 6.58 0.72
C PRO A 139 16.29 5.75 1.85
N ALA A 140 15.09 6.11 2.32
CA ALA A 140 14.45 5.40 3.43
C ALA A 140 14.04 3.98 2.99
N HIS A 141 13.52 3.82 1.78
CA HIS A 141 13.15 2.51 1.23
C HIS A 141 14.33 1.53 1.21
N VAL A 142 15.48 1.95 0.68
CA VAL A 142 16.68 1.12 0.61
C VAL A 142 17.19 0.80 2.03
N ALA A 143 17.27 1.78 2.92
CA ALA A 143 17.72 1.57 4.29
C ALA A 143 16.84 0.54 5.03
N TRP A 144 15.52 0.58 4.82
CA TRP A 144 14.61 -0.37 5.43
C TRP A 144 14.67 -1.77 4.81
N LEU A 145 14.97 -1.90 3.51
CA LEU A 145 15.24 -3.18 2.85
C LEU A 145 16.49 -3.85 3.41
N GLU A 146 17.57 -3.10 3.59
CA GLU A 146 18.81 -3.58 4.23
C GLU A 146 18.54 -4.03 5.66
N ARG A 147 17.79 -3.21 6.43
CA ARG A 147 17.43 -3.53 7.82
C ARG A 147 16.55 -4.78 7.92
N ALA A 148 15.65 -5.00 6.95
CA ALA A 148 14.85 -6.21 6.83
C ALA A 148 15.65 -7.41 6.28
N ARG A 149 16.95 -7.25 6.00
CA ARG A 149 17.84 -8.27 5.42
C ARG A 149 17.29 -8.81 4.09
N VAL A 150 16.87 -7.90 3.22
CA VAL A 150 16.43 -8.21 1.87
C VAL A 150 17.53 -7.72 0.94
N GLU A 151 18.06 -8.60 0.09
CA GLU A 151 19.00 -8.18 -0.95
C GLU A 151 18.24 -7.31 -1.96
N ALA A 152 18.64 -6.05 -2.07
CA ALA A 152 17.99 -5.01 -2.87
C ALA A 152 18.85 -4.59 -4.07
#